data_AF-A0A352MFC3-F1
#
_entry.id   AF-A0A352MFC3-F1
#
_cell.length_a   1.000
_cell.length_b   1.000
_cell.length_c   1.000
_cell.angle_alpha   90.00
_cell.angle_beta   90.00
_cell.angle_gamma   90.00
#
_symmetry.space_group_name_H-M   'P 1'
#
loop_
_entity.id
_entity.type
_entity.pdbx_description
1 polymer ?
#
loop_
_entity_poly.entity_id
_entity_poly.type
_entity_poly.pdbx_seq_one_letter_code
_entity_poly.pdbx_strand_id
1 'polypeptide(L)'
;MIKDSIKRILKRIRSDKIMNRIGSGKIVYFENPLEDIAIKFVPGKSGKPGKYYAKHYGRNEYEIDFNSSCVVMGVMEGRQISKTKYFNYHSIESDHWNGSISFSDYNQRCG
;
A
#
# COMPACT_ATOMS: atom_id res chain seq x y z
N MET A 1 -23.32 -6.64 -13.04
CA MET A 1 -23.88 -5.28 -13.21
C MET A 1 -23.97 -4.49 -11.90
N ILE A 2 -24.86 -4.79 -10.93
CA ILE A 2 -24.96 -3.99 -9.68
C ILE A 2 -23.74 -4.15 -8.77
N LYS A 3 -23.21 -5.38 -8.64
CA LYS A 3 -22.02 -5.68 -7.82
C LYS A 3 -20.77 -4.92 -8.28
N ASP A 4 -20.62 -4.71 -9.59
CA ASP A 4 -19.46 -4.03 -10.18
C ASP A 4 -19.48 -2.52 -9.91
N SER A 5 -20.66 -1.91 -10.00
CA SER A 5 -20.85 -0.48 -9.69
C SER A 5 -20.61 -0.18 -8.21
N ILE A 6 -21.10 -1.02 -7.30
CA ILE A 6 -20.87 -0.88 -5.86
C ILE A 6 -19.38 -1.07 -5.53
N LYS A 7 -18.71 -2.05 -6.15
CA LYS A 7 -17.27 -2.28 -5.97
C LYS A 7 -16.44 -1.07 -6.43
N ARG A 8 -16.81 -0.42 -7.53
CA ARG A 8 -16.16 0.82 -8.01
C ARG A 8 -16.35 1.99 -7.05
N ILE A 9 -17.55 2.17 -6.50
CA ILE A 9 -17.83 3.23 -5.52
C ILE A 9 -17.02 3.00 -4.24
N LEU A 10 -16.98 1.77 -3.72
CA LEU A 10 -16.18 1.42 -2.55
C LEU A 10 -14.67 1.59 -2.78
N LYS A 11 -14.16 1.26 -3.97
CA LYS A 11 -12.77 1.56 -4.35
C LYS A 11 -12.49 3.06 -4.30
N ARG A 12 -13.36 3.87 -4.91
CA ARG A 12 -13.22 5.34 -4.94
C ARG A 12 -13.22 5.97 -3.54
N ILE A 13 -14.13 5.52 -2.66
CA ILE A 13 -14.17 6.02 -1.28
C ILE A 13 -12.88 5.67 -0.52
N ARG A 14 -12.31 4.48 -0.74
CA ARG A 14 -11.07 4.03 -0.08
C ARG A 14 -9.86 4.81 -0.60
N SER A 15 -9.75 5.01 -1.91
CA SER A 15 -8.67 5.80 -2.51
C SER A 15 -8.71 7.25 -2.05
N ASP A 16 -9.91 7.85 -2.02
CA ASP A 16 -10.09 9.24 -1.58
C ASP A 16 -9.66 9.42 -0.12
N LYS A 17 -9.93 8.44 0.75
CA LYS A 17 -9.50 8.48 2.15
C LYS A 17 -7.97 8.45 2.31
N ILE A 18 -7.28 7.64 1.51
CA ILE A 18 -5.81 7.56 1.52
C ILE A 18 -5.23 8.87 0.97
N MET A 19 -5.69 9.32 -0.20
CA MET A 19 -5.24 10.56 -0.84
C MET A 19 -5.48 11.80 0.04
N ASN A 20 -6.65 11.92 0.65
CA ASN A 20 -6.96 13.04 1.54
C ASN A 20 -6.03 13.09 2.76
N ARG A 21 -5.64 11.93 3.30
CA ARG A 21 -4.68 11.87 4.42
C ARG A 21 -3.26 12.23 4.00
N ILE A 22 -2.83 11.77 2.81
CA ILE A 22 -1.55 12.15 2.21
C ILE A 22 -1.51 13.67 2.01
N GLY A 23 -2.55 14.24 1.39
CA GLY A 23 -2.68 15.69 1.19
C GLY A 23 -2.73 16.51 2.49
N SER A 24 -3.23 15.92 3.59
CA SER A 24 -3.22 16.55 4.91
C SER A 24 -1.85 16.57 5.60
N GLY A 25 -0.80 16.04 4.97
CA GLY A 25 0.55 16.02 5.52
C GLY A 25 0.69 15.10 6.74
N LYS A 26 -0.09 14.02 6.81
CA LYS A 26 -0.02 13.02 7.90
C LYS A 26 0.73 11.79 7.44
N ILE A 27 1.33 11.07 8.39
CA ILE A 27 1.83 9.71 8.13
C ILE A 27 0.63 8.81 7.84
N VAL A 28 0.70 8.06 6.75
CA VAL A 28 -0.38 7.16 6.32
C VAL A 28 0.17 5.76 6.17
N TYR A 29 -0.60 4.79 6.64
CA TYR A 29 -0.32 3.38 6.47
C TYR A 29 -1.47 2.76 5.67
N PHE A 30 -1.14 1.99 4.64
CA PHE A 30 -2.10 1.30 3.80
C PHE A 30 -1.51 -0.02 3.31
N GLU A 31 -2.35 -0.94 2.88
CA GLU A 31 -1.90 -2.20 2.27
C GLU A 31 -2.62 -2.43 0.95
N ASN A 32 -1.96 -3.13 0.04
CA ASN A 32 -2.58 -3.71 -1.14
C ASN A 32 -2.67 -5.24 -0.94
N PRO A 33 -3.86 -5.77 -0.58
CA PRO A 33 -4.02 -7.22 -0.37
C PRO A 33 -3.80 -8.07 -1.61
N LEU A 34 -3.84 -7.48 -2.81
CA LEU A 34 -3.58 -8.22 -4.06
C LEU A 34 -2.09 -8.48 -4.28
N GLU A 35 -1.23 -7.66 -3.68
CA GLU A 35 0.22 -7.73 -3.82
C GLU A 35 0.92 -8.11 -2.51
N ASP A 36 0.12 -8.42 -1.47
CA ASP A 36 0.59 -8.71 -0.11
C ASP A 36 1.69 -7.75 0.36
N ILE A 37 1.45 -6.46 0.15
CA ILE A 37 2.38 -5.37 0.50
C ILE A 37 1.71 -4.36 1.41
N ALA A 38 2.42 -3.95 2.46
CA ALA A 38 2.06 -2.80 3.28
C ALA A 38 2.96 -1.62 2.92
N ILE A 39 2.37 -0.43 2.87
CA ILE A 39 3.02 0.80 2.45
C ILE A 39 2.80 1.86 3.53
N LYS A 40 3.88 2.60 3.81
CA LYS A 40 3.91 3.76 4.70
C LYS A 40 4.31 4.98 3.89
N PHE A 41 3.46 5.99 3.90
CA PHE A 41 3.80 7.34 3.47
C PHE A 41 4.25 8.18 4.66
N VAL A 42 5.41 8.83 4.53
CA VAL A 42 5.91 9.82 5.49
C VAL A 42 5.94 11.18 4.80
N PRO A 43 5.20 12.18 5.31
CA PRO A 43 5.18 13.51 4.72
C PRO A 43 6.56 14.17 4.82
N GLY A 44 6.98 14.85 3.76
CA GLY A 44 8.19 15.65 3.76
C GLY A 44 8.03 16.91 4.61
N LYS A 45 9.16 17.48 5.05
CA LYS A 45 9.19 18.77 5.76
C LYS A 45 9.70 19.87 4.83
N SER A 46 9.15 21.08 4.96
CA SER A 46 9.68 22.30 4.35
C SER A 46 9.96 22.19 2.83
N GLY A 47 8.93 21.88 2.06
CA GLY A 47 9.01 21.81 0.59
C GLY A 47 9.68 20.55 0.04
N LYS A 48 10.14 19.62 0.89
CA LYS A 48 10.66 18.31 0.45
C LYS A 48 9.50 17.37 0.11
N PRO A 49 9.65 16.51 -0.91
CA PRO A 49 8.67 15.47 -1.20
C PRO A 49 8.58 14.49 -0.02
N GLY A 50 7.38 13.92 0.16
CA GLY A 50 7.20 12.80 1.08
C GLY A 50 7.87 11.53 0.57
N LYS A 51 8.14 10.62 1.49
CA LYS A 51 8.80 9.34 1.22
C LYS A 51 7.82 8.19 1.37
N TYR A 52 7.98 7.18 0.53
CA TYR A 52 7.23 5.94 0.62
C TYR A 52 8.14 4.80 1.06
N TYR A 53 7.60 3.94 1.89
CA TYR A 53 8.27 2.75 2.38
C TYR A 53 7.36 1.55 2.20
N ALA A 54 7.91 0.42 1.79
CA ALA A 54 7.20 -0.84 1.63
C ALA A 54 7.69 -1.88 2.62
N LYS A 55 6.77 -2.79 2.97
CA LYS A 55 7.03 -3.95 3.81
C LYS A 55 6.23 -5.13 3.29
N HIS A 56 6.92 -6.24 3.06
CA HIS A 56 6.32 -7.54 2.74
C HIS A 56 6.43 -8.49 3.92
N TYR A 57 5.67 -9.59 3.86
CA TYR A 57 5.88 -10.71 4.77
C TYR A 57 7.33 -11.20 4.73
N GLY A 58 7.91 -11.47 5.90
CA GLY A 58 9.29 -11.92 6.03
C GLY A 58 10.39 -10.92 5.61
N ARG A 59 10.04 -9.65 5.34
CA ARG A 59 11.02 -8.62 4.93
C ARG A 59 11.04 -7.40 5.83
N ASN A 60 12.24 -6.83 5.92
CA ASN A 60 12.44 -5.51 6.49
C ASN A 60 11.81 -4.44 5.59
N GLU A 61 11.52 -3.30 6.21
CA GLU A 61 11.06 -2.11 5.50
C GLU A 61 12.16 -1.58 4.56
N TYR A 62 11.76 -1.14 3.37
CA TYR A 62 12.65 -0.47 2.41
C TYR A 62 11.96 0.74 1.77
N GLU A 63 12.75 1.73 1.36
CA GLU A 63 12.25 2.92 0.66
C GLU A 63 11.88 2.56 -0.78
N ILE A 64 10.78 3.11 -1.28
CA ILE A 64 10.31 2.94 -2.66
C ILE A 64 9.95 4.28 -3.28
N ASP A 65 10.08 4.37 -4.61
CA ASP A 65 9.71 5.58 -5.35
C ASP A 65 8.19 5.82 -5.26
N PHE A 66 7.78 7.09 -5.22
CA PHE A 66 6.38 7.48 -5.26
C PHE A 66 5.66 7.05 -6.54
N ASN A 67 6.40 6.88 -7.64
CA ASN A 67 5.87 6.46 -8.93
C ASN A 67 5.86 4.92 -9.11
N SER A 68 6.38 4.16 -8.14
CA SER A 68 6.38 2.71 -8.18
C SER A 68 4.95 2.18 -8.33
N SER A 69 4.77 1.16 -9.17
CA SER A 69 3.45 0.59 -9.46
C SER A 69 2.72 0.18 -8.18
N CYS A 70 3.47 -0.31 -7.19
CA CYS A 70 3.00 -0.80 -5.90
C CYS A 70 2.43 0.35 -5.04
N VAL A 71 3.02 1.56 -5.13
CA VAL A 71 2.46 2.78 -4.51
C VAL A 71 1.19 3.21 -5.20
N VAL A 72 1.19 3.27 -6.53
CA VAL A 72 0.01 3.67 -7.31
C VAL A 72 -1.16 2.73 -7.02
N MET A 73 -0.93 1.42 -7.08
CA MET A 73 -1.93 0.40 -6.78
C MET A 73 -2.37 0.45 -5.32
N GLY A 74 -1.46 0.66 -4.38
CA GLY A 74 -1.79 0.83 -2.96
C GLY A 74 -2.64 2.06 -2.66
N VAL A 75 -2.40 3.18 -3.35
CA VAL A 75 -3.20 4.41 -3.19
C VAL A 75 -4.57 4.27 -3.85
N MET A 76 -4.64 3.67 -5.05
CA MET A 76 -5.87 3.57 -5.83
C MET A 76 -6.79 2.42 -5.38
N GLU A 77 -6.21 1.29 -4.99
CA GLU A 77 -6.97 0.06 -4.72
C GLU A 77 -6.80 -0.46 -3.29
N GLY A 78 -5.82 0.05 -2.57
CA GLY A 78 -5.48 -0.42 -1.24
C GLY A 78 -6.51 -0.06 -0.17
N ARG A 79 -6.23 -0.56 1.04
CA ARG A 79 -7.01 -0.25 2.23
C ARG A 79 -6.11 0.39 3.27
N GLN A 80 -6.60 1.45 3.89
CA GLN A 80 -5.89 2.07 5.00
C GLN A 80 -5.79 1.08 6.18
N ILE A 81 -4.63 1.03 6.82
CA ILE A 81 -4.37 0.19 7.99
C ILE A 81 -3.91 1.01 9.20
N SER A 82 -3.88 0.36 10.36
CA SER A 82 -3.28 0.94 11.56
C SER A 82 -1.75 0.85 11.51
N LYS A 83 -1.09 1.73 12.27
CA LYS A 83 0.36 1.66 12.51
C LYS A 83 0.75 0.26 13.00
N THR A 84 0.06 -0.27 14.00
CA THR A 84 0.34 -1.59 14.58
C THR A 84 0.29 -2.70 13.54
N LYS A 85 -0.71 -2.69 12.64
CA LYS A 85 -0.80 -3.68 11.55
C LYS A 85 0.39 -3.58 10.60
N TYR A 86 0.81 -2.37 10.23
CA TYR A 86 2.00 -2.16 9.40
C TYR A 86 3.28 -2.68 10.10
N PHE A 87 3.48 -2.38 11.38
CA PHE A 87 4.64 -2.86 12.12
C PHE A 87 4.67 -4.38 12.20
N ASN A 88 3.52 -5.02 12.42
CA ASN A 88 3.43 -6.48 12.52
C ASN A 88 3.35 -7.19 11.17
N TYR A 89 3.36 -6.46 10.05
CA TYR A 89 3.15 -7.01 8.71
C TYR A 89 4.20 -8.06 8.30
N HIS A 90 5.41 -8.04 8.87
CA HIS A 90 6.41 -9.09 8.61
C HIS A 90 6.11 -10.41 9.35
N SER A 91 5.28 -10.38 10.39
CA SER A 91 5.04 -11.51 11.32
C SER A 91 3.72 -12.22 11.06
N ILE A 92 2.85 -11.62 10.25
CA ILE A 92 1.53 -12.15 9.95
C ILE A 92 1.60 -12.62 8.50
N GLU A 93 1.61 -13.93 8.31
CA GLU A 93 1.41 -14.53 7.00
C GLU A 93 0.01 -14.12 6.51
N SER A 94 -0.07 -13.59 5.29
CA SER A 94 -1.33 -13.16 4.72
C SER A 94 -2.14 -14.39 4.32
N ASP A 95 -3.42 -14.48 4.71
CA ASP A 95 -4.34 -15.54 4.24
C ASP A 95 -4.55 -15.49 2.70
N HIS A 96 -4.03 -14.47 2.01
CA HIS A 96 -4.10 -14.28 0.57
C HIS A 96 -2.94 -14.93 -0.21
N TRP A 97 -1.99 -15.59 0.47
CA TRP A 97 -0.85 -16.26 -0.15
C TRP A 97 -1.26 -17.57 -0.87
N ASN A 98 -2.03 -17.45 -1.96
CA ASN A 98 -2.17 -18.55 -2.92
C ASN A 98 -0.85 -18.66 -3.69
N GLY A 99 -0.01 -19.62 -3.32
CA GLY A 99 1.38 -19.87 -3.77
C GLY A 99 1.60 -20.00 -5.28
N SER A 100 1.27 -18.97 -6.05
CA SER A 100 1.29 -18.92 -7.51
C SER A 100 1.97 -17.66 -8.06
N ILE A 101 2.43 -16.75 -7.19
CA ILE A 101 3.24 -15.60 -7.60
C ILE A 101 4.61 -15.75 -6.95
N SER A 102 5.62 -16.13 -7.74
CA SER A 102 6.97 -16.29 -7.24
C SER A 102 7.62 -14.93 -6.98
N PHE A 103 8.54 -14.90 -6.01
CA PHE A 103 9.30 -13.70 -5.63
C PHE A 103 9.95 -12.96 -6.81
N SER A 104 10.32 -13.67 -7.89
CA SER A 104 10.84 -13.11 -9.14
C SER A 104 9.92 -12.06 -9.78
N ASP A 105 8.61 -12.23 -9.64
CA ASP A 105 7.62 -11.47 -10.39
C ASP A 105 7.36 -10.09 -9.73
N TYR A 106 7.70 -9.96 -8.44
CA TYR A 106 7.56 -8.71 -7.67
C TYR A 106 8.71 -7.75 -7.89
N ASN A 107 9.95 -8.25 -7.99
CA ASN A 107 11.11 -7.40 -8.27
C ASN A 107 11.04 -6.73 -9.65
N GLN A 108 10.30 -7.33 -10.61
CA GLN A 108 9.99 -6.70 -11.90
C GLN A 108 8.88 -5.64 -11.82
N ARG A 109 8.03 -5.65 -10.79
CA ARG A 109 6.88 -4.73 -10.67
C ARG A 109 7.14 -3.52 -9.79
N CYS A 110 7.87 -3.69 -8.68
CA CYS A 110 8.16 -2.60 -7.74
C CYS A 110 9.52 -1.91 -7.95
N GLY A 111 10.38 -2.46 -8.80
CA GLY A 111 11.72 -1.94 -9.11
C GLY A 111 11.74 -0.86 -10.17
#